data_AF-A0A1I0N233-F1
#
_entry.id   AF-A0A1I0N233-F1
#
_cell.length_a   1.000
_cell.length_b   1.000
_cell.length_c   1.000
_cell.angle_alpha   90.00
_cell.angle_beta   90.00
_cell.angle_gamma   90.00
#
_symmetry.space_group_name_H-M   'P 1'
#
loop_
_entity.id
_entity.type
_entity.pdbx_description
1 polymer ?
#
loop_
_entity_poly.entity_id
_entity_poly.type
_entity_poly.pdbx_seq_one_letter_code
_entity_poly.pdbx_strand_id
1 'polypeptide(L)'
;MFRCVVATGAKRWAIVLRKVLIGILLVCCGLFALFFLFVTLVPLGTWQFDDSERIAAESAFYEELSAHSCLTAADIRSAAAQRDWLVQEHQTFDWCISESGLQDWMSVTIEPAFMMSTEDENRRYFGFDANGCSVDWSYSTCN
;
A
#
# COMPACT_ATOMS: atom_id res chain seq x y z
N MET A 1 -29.30 -67.80 -19.07
CA MET A 1 -30.17 -67.10 -18.08
C MET A 1 -29.35 -66.31 -17.05
N PHE A 2 -28.35 -65.50 -17.47
CA PHE A 2 -27.40 -64.84 -16.53
C PHE A 2 -27.38 -63.30 -16.60
N ARG A 3 -28.22 -62.66 -17.44
CA ARG A 3 -28.17 -61.21 -17.65
C ARG A 3 -28.95 -60.36 -16.63
N CYS A 4 -29.80 -60.95 -15.79
CA CYS A 4 -30.63 -60.18 -14.83
C CYS A 4 -29.95 -59.85 -13.49
N VAL A 5 -28.90 -60.57 -13.08
CA VAL A 5 -28.29 -60.38 -11.74
C VAL A 5 -27.32 -59.19 -11.70
N VAL A 6 -26.72 -58.83 -12.84
CA VAL A 6 -25.75 -57.71 -12.91
C VAL A 6 -26.45 -56.34 -12.86
N ALA A 7 -27.67 -56.23 -13.39
CA ALA A 7 -28.41 -54.97 -13.48
C ALA A 7 -28.94 -54.45 -12.12
N THR A 8 -29.17 -55.34 -11.16
CA THR A 8 -29.65 -54.97 -9.81
C THR A 8 -28.51 -54.52 -8.89
N GLY A 9 -27.31 -55.07 -9.06
CA GLY A 9 -26.10 -54.63 -8.37
C GLY A 9 -25.74 -53.18 -8.71
N ALA A 10 -25.70 -52.84 -10.01
CA ALA A 10 -25.36 -51.49 -10.48
C ALA A 10 -26.33 -50.41 -9.94
N LYS A 11 -27.63 -50.71 -9.86
CA LYS A 11 -28.63 -49.78 -9.30
C LYS A 11 -28.46 -49.56 -7.80
N ARG A 12 -28.12 -50.60 -7.03
CA ARG A 12 -27.85 -50.49 -5.59
C ARG A 12 -26.59 -49.67 -5.32
N TRP A 13 -25.53 -49.88 -6.09
CA TRP A 13 -24.30 -49.09 -6.00
C TRP A 13 -24.51 -47.63 -6.39
N ALA A 14 -25.33 -47.34 -7.39
CA ALA A 14 -25.69 -45.96 -7.76
C ALA A 14 -26.42 -45.23 -6.62
N ILE A 15 -27.31 -45.91 -5.89
CA ILE A 15 -28.01 -45.35 -4.72
C ILE A 15 -27.04 -45.06 -3.58
N VAL A 16 -26.11 -45.98 -3.31
CA VAL A 16 -25.08 -45.80 -2.27
C VAL A 16 -24.14 -44.64 -2.64
N LEU A 17 -23.64 -44.60 -3.88
CA LEU A 17 -22.78 -43.54 -4.38
C LEU A 17 -23.47 -42.17 -4.30
N ARG A 18 -24.75 -42.09 -4.69
CA ARG A 18 -25.53 -40.85 -4.58
C ARG A 18 -25.61 -40.36 -3.13
N LYS A 19 -25.82 -41.26 -2.16
CA LYS A 19 -25.86 -40.90 -0.74
C LYS A 19 -24.49 -40.42 -0.23
N VAL A 20 -23.41 -41.06 -0.66
CA VAL A 20 -22.04 -40.64 -0.32
C VAL A 20 -21.73 -39.26 -0.89
N LEU A 21 -22.07 -39.01 -2.16
CA LEU A 21 -21.85 -37.70 -2.80
C LEU A 21 -22.67 -36.59 -2.13
N ILE A 22 -23.92 -36.87 -1.75
CA ILE A 22 -24.74 -35.92 -0.99
C ILE A 22 -24.09 -35.64 0.38
N GLY A 23 -23.59 -36.67 1.06
CA GLY A 23 -22.86 -36.52 2.32
C GLY A 23 -21.62 -35.63 2.19
N ILE A 24 -20.80 -35.88 1.17
CA ILE A 24 -19.60 -35.06 0.89
C ILE A 24 -20.00 -33.60 0.58
N LEU A 25 -21.02 -33.40 -0.25
CA LEU A 25 -21.50 -32.05 -0.59
C LEU A 25 -21.95 -31.28 0.66
N LEU A 26 -22.70 -31.93 1.56
CA LEU A 26 -23.14 -31.31 2.81
C LEU A 26 -21.96 -30.93 3.72
N VAL A 27 -20.95 -31.78 3.80
CA VAL A 27 -19.72 -31.48 4.55
C VAL A 27 -18.99 -30.28 3.93
N CYS A 28 -18.83 -30.26 2.60
CA CYS A 28 -18.21 -29.13 1.90
C CYS A 28 -18.98 -27.82 2.12
N CYS A 29 -20.32 -27.86 2.03
CA CYS A 29 -21.16 -26.69 2.31
C CYS A 29 -21.00 -26.22 3.77
N GLY A 30 -20.94 -27.14 4.73
CA GLY A 30 -20.70 -26.82 6.14
C GLY A 30 -19.33 -26.17 6.38
N LEU A 31 -18.28 -26.74 5.78
CA LEU A 31 -16.93 -26.17 5.85
C LEU A 31 -16.85 -24.79 5.20
N PHE A 32 -17.51 -24.59 4.05
CA PHE A 32 -17.58 -23.30 3.39
C PHE A 32 -18.32 -22.26 4.23
N ALA A 33 -19.46 -22.62 4.82
CA ALA A 33 -20.21 -21.73 5.69
C ALA A 33 -19.42 -21.34 6.95
N LEU A 34 -18.70 -22.30 7.56
CA LEU A 34 -17.78 -22.06 8.67
C LEU A 34 -16.64 -21.13 8.28
N PHE A 35 -16.00 -21.36 7.14
CA PHE A 35 -14.94 -20.49 6.62
C PHE A 35 -15.45 -19.07 6.34
N PHE A 36 -16.61 -18.95 5.69
CA PHE A 36 -17.22 -17.66 5.39
C PHE A 36 -17.60 -16.90 6.68
N LEU A 37 -18.16 -17.61 7.66
CA LEU A 37 -18.45 -17.06 8.98
C LEU A 37 -17.17 -16.65 9.71
N PHE A 38 -16.09 -17.42 9.60
CA PHE A 38 -14.78 -17.05 10.13
C PHE A 38 -14.24 -15.78 9.45
N VAL A 39 -14.25 -15.68 8.12
CA VAL A 39 -13.76 -14.48 7.41
C VAL A 39 -14.60 -13.23 7.70
N THR A 40 -15.91 -13.39 7.94
CA THR A 40 -16.82 -12.27 8.25
C THR A 40 -16.85 -11.88 9.72
N LEU A 41 -16.60 -12.82 10.65
CA LEU A 41 -16.55 -12.57 12.09
C LEU A 41 -15.14 -12.29 12.62
N VAL A 42 -14.09 -12.78 11.96
CA VAL A 42 -12.75 -12.23 12.18
C VAL A 42 -12.83 -10.81 11.67
N PRO A 43 -12.70 -9.80 12.54
CA PRO A 43 -12.67 -8.45 12.06
C PRO A 43 -11.51 -8.34 11.08
N LEU A 44 -11.82 -8.12 9.81
CA LEU A 44 -10.89 -7.50 8.85
C LEU A 44 -10.47 -6.09 9.32
N GLY A 45 -10.84 -5.67 10.53
CA GLY A 45 -10.54 -4.40 11.19
C GLY A 45 -9.05 -4.18 11.54
N THR A 46 -8.14 -4.77 10.79
CA THR A 46 -6.72 -4.40 10.80
C THR A 46 -6.19 -4.05 9.41
N TRP A 47 -7.01 -4.15 8.36
CA TRP A 47 -6.73 -3.53 7.06
C TRP A 47 -7.35 -2.12 7.06
N GLN A 48 -6.84 -1.25 7.95
CA GLN A 48 -7.18 0.17 7.89
C GLN A 48 -6.30 0.82 6.82
N PHE A 49 -6.87 1.00 5.64
CA PHE A 49 -6.35 1.90 4.60
C PHE A 49 -6.67 3.36 4.96
N ASP A 50 -6.41 3.73 6.22
CA ASP A 50 -6.69 5.05 6.74
C ASP A 50 -5.39 5.84 6.83
N ASP A 51 -5.07 6.53 5.73
CA ASP A 51 -3.90 7.39 5.64
C ASP A 51 -4.21 8.83 6.07
N SER A 52 -5.36 9.08 6.72
CA SER A 52 -5.79 10.44 7.07
C SER A 52 -4.81 11.15 7.99
N GLU A 53 -4.23 10.44 8.96
CA GLU A 53 -3.20 10.99 9.86
C GLU A 53 -1.93 11.39 9.09
N ARG A 54 -1.50 10.55 8.14
CA ARG A 54 -0.34 10.83 7.29
C ARG A 54 -0.58 12.02 6.36
N ILE A 55 -1.77 12.10 5.75
CA ILE A 55 -2.15 13.23 4.89
C ILE A 55 -2.21 14.53 5.72
N ALA A 56 -2.75 14.47 6.94
CA ALA A 56 -2.81 15.61 7.83
C ALA A 56 -1.41 16.07 8.26
N ALA A 57 -0.52 15.13 8.61
CA ALA A 57 0.86 15.42 8.99
C ALA A 57 1.64 16.08 7.83
N GLU A 58 1.50 15.56 6.61
CA GLU A 58 2.12 16.13 5.42
C GLU A 58 1.58 17.53 5.10
N SER A 59 0.26 17.71 5.18
CA SER A 59 -0.37 19.01 4.91
C SER A 59 0.11 20.06 5.90
N ALA A 60 0.17 19.72 7.20
CA ALA A 60 0.69 20.61 8.24
C ALA A 60 2.17 20.95 8.04
N PHE A 61 2.96 20.02 7.51
CA PHE A 61 4.36 20.27 7.17
C PHE A 61 4.49 21.26 6.02
N TYR A 62 3.76 21.07 4.92
CA TYR A 62 3.80 22.02 3.80
C TYR A 62 3.23 23.40 4.16
N GLU A 63 2.21 23.45 5.02
CA GLU A 63 1.66 24.73 5.51
C GLU A 63 2.71 25.53 6.27
N GLU A 64 3.51 24.89 7.14
CA GLU A 64 4.63 25.55 7.84
C GLU A 64 5.69 26.07 6.87
N LEU A 65 6.04 25.28 5.83
CA LEU A 65 7.04 25.67 4.85
C LEU A 65 6.56 26.82 3.95
N SER A 66 5.25 26.88 3.65
CA SER A 66 4.66 27.88 2.74
C SER A 66 4.74 29.33 3.22
N ALA A 67 5.13 29.56 4.48
CA ALA A 67 5.34 30.89 5.04
C ALA A 67 6.55 31.63 4.43
N HIS A 68 7.44 30.91 3.75
CA HIS A 68 8.70 31.45 3.22
C HIS A 68 8.60 31.69 1.71
N SER A 69 9.05 32.86 1.24
CA SER A 69 9.12 33.17 -0.19
C SER A 69 10.27 32.45 -0.90
N CYS A 70 11.35 32.16 -0.18
CA CYS A 70 12.45 31.29 -0.60
C CYS A 70 12.61 30.25 0.52
N LEU A 71 12.27 29.00 0.21
CA LEU A 71 12.35 27.92 1.18
C LEU A 71 13.74 27.28 1.14
N THR A 72 14.53 27.44 2.20
CA THR A 72 15.91 26.93 2.21
C THR A 72 16.00 25.52 2.80
N ALA A 73 17.12 24.84 2.54
CA ALA A 73 17.45 23.56 3.17
C ALA A 73 17.46 23.62 4.71
N ALA A 74 17.80 24.78 5.29
CA ALA A 74 17.79 24.97 6.75
C ALA A 74 16.36 25.02 7.29
N ASP A 75 15.44 25.67 6.58
CA ASP A 75 14.03 25.77 6.97
C ASP A 75 13.36 24.38 6.96
N ILE A 76 13.60 23.61 5.90
CA ILE A 76 13.11 22.24 5.77
C ILE A 76 13.67 21.34 6.88
N ARG A 77 14.98 21.41 7.17
CA ARG A 77 15.59 20.66 8.28
C ARG A 77 14.99 21.04 9.62
N SER A 78 14.75 22.33 9.87
CA SER A 78 14.15 22.82 11.12
C SER A 78 12.72 22.29 11.30
N ALA A 79 11.89 22.37 10.26
CA ALA A 79 10.51 21.87 10.30
C ALA A 79 10.44 20.35 10.46
N ALA A 80 11.34 19.60 9.82
CA ALA A 80 11.45 18.15 9.97
C ALA A 80 11.93 17.75 11.37
N ALA A 81 12.92 18.46 11.92
CA ALA A 81 13.46 18.21 13.25
C ALA A 81 12.43 18.42 14.36
N GLN A 82 11.51 19.39 14.22
CA GLN A 82 10.39 19.58 15.15
C GLN A 82 9.47 18.36 15.27
N ARG A 83 9.49 17.48 14.27
CA ARG A 83 8.66 16.26 14.18
C ARG A 83 9.47 14.98 14.34
N ASP A 84 10.78 15.10 14.60
CA ASP A 84 11.73 13.98 14.63
C ASP A 84 11.75 13.16 13.32
N TRP A 85 11.57 13.86 12.18
CA TRP A 85 11.56 13.23 10.86
C TRP A 85 12.96 13.16 10.25
N LEU A 86 13.25 12.05 9.58
CA LEU A 86 14.54 11.81 8.95
C LEU A 86 14.73 12.71 7.73
N VAL A 87 15.85 13.43 7.69
CA VAL A 87 16.29 14.22 6.54
C VAL A 87 17.56 13.61 5.95
N GLN A 88 17.62 13.54 4.62
CA GLN A 88 18.80 13.09 3.88
C GLN A 88 19.12 14.05 2.75
N GLU A 89 20.41 14.30 2.54
CA GLU A 89 20.94 15.10 1.45
C GLU A 89 21.36 14.19 0.30
N HIS A 90 21.09 14.62 -0.92
CA HIS A 90 21.38 13.87 -2.14
C HIS A 90 22.22 14.75 -3.05
N GLN A 91 23.37 14.22 -3.51
CA GLN A 91 24.26 14.94 -4.42
C GLN A 91 23.75 14.89 -5.87
N THR A 92 23.00 13.85 -6.21
CA THR A 92 22.37 13.67 -7.51
C THR A 92 20.96 13.16 -7.31
N PHE A 93 20.09 13.46 -8.27
CA PHE A 93 18.75 12.90 -8.32
C PHE A 93 18.64 12.08 -9.61
N ASP A 94 18.61 10.76 -9.47
CA ASP A 94 18.76 9.82 -10.59
C ASP A 94 17.48 9.68 -11.44
N TRP A 95 16.44 10.45 -11.11
CA TRP A 95 15.15 10.41 -11.78
C TRP A 95 15.03 11.57 -12.76
N CYS A 96 14.25 11.37 -13.81
CA CYS A 96 14.08 12.38 -14.83
C CYS A 96 13.09 13.45 -14.37
N ILE A 97 13.49 14.71 -14.51
CA ILE A 97 12.79 15.89 -13.97
C ILE A 97 12.64 16.98 -15.03
N SER A 98 11.64 17.83 -14.87
CA SER A 98 11.28 18.87 -15.84
C SER A 98 12.04 20.19 -15.67
N GLU A 99 12.59 20.46 -14.48
CA GLU A 99 13.31 21.71 -14.21
C GLU A 99 14.83 21.56 -14.36
N SER A 100 15.40 22.37 -15.26
CA SER A 100 16.85 22.52 -15.42
C SER A 100 17.38 23.61 -14.48
N GLY A 101 18.53 23.36 -13.82
CA GLY A 101 19.20 24.35 -12.98
C GLY A 101 19.18 24.04 -11.47
N LEU A 102 18.60 22.90 -11.10
CA LEU A 102 18.70 22.34 -9.75
C LEU A 102 20.12 21.82 -9.49
N GLN A 103 20.69 22.18 -8.34
CA GLN A 103 22.07 21.82 -7.98
C GLN A 103 22.15 20.85 -6.81
N ASP A 104 21.24 21.00 -5.84
CA ASP A 104 21.23 20.20 -4.61
C ASP A 104 19.84 19.61 -4.37
N TRP A 105 19.82 18.50 -3.64
CA TRP A 105 18.60 17.77 -3.34
C TRP A 105 18.56 17.34 -1.87
N MET A 106 17.34 17.32 -1.32
CA MET A 106 17.08 16.83 0.01
C MET A 106 15.79 16.02 0.01
N SER A 107 15.74 14.96 0.83
CA SER A 107 14.50 14.24 1.10
C SER A 107 14.15 14.30 2.58
N VAL A 108 12.86 14.43 2.88
CA VAL A 108 12.30 14.26 4.22
C VAL A 108 11.41 13.02 4.24
N THR A 109 11.64 12.11 5.18
CA THR A 109 10.78 10.94 5.40
C THR A 109 9.63 11.36 6.29
N ILE A 110 8.42 11.39 5.74
CA ILE A 110 7.23 11.89 6.44
C ILE A 110 6.56 10.73 7.17
N GLU A 111 6.34 10.91 8.47
CA GLU A 111 5.67 9.93 9.34
C GLU A 111 4.29 10.47 9.81
N PRO A 112 3.29 9.61 10.06
CA PRO A 112 3.34 8.15 9.99
C PRO A 112 3.34 7.61 8.55
N ALA A 113 4.17 6.64 8.21
CA ALA A 113 4.20 6.04 6.87
C ALA A 113 2.81 5.58 6.35
N PHE A 114 2.61 5.68 5.04
CA PHE A 114 1.45 5.08 4.36
C PHE A 114 1.37 3.57 4.63
N MET A 115 0.15 3.02 4.72
CA MET A 115 0.00 1.57 4.87
C MET A 115 0.54 0.85 3.62
N MET A 116 1.40 -0.16 3.82
CA MET A 116 2.04 -0.94 2.74
C MET A 116 2.90 -0.12 1.78
N SER A 117 3.41 1.04 2.20
CA SER A 117 4.41 1.78 1.42
C SER A 117 5.83 1.39 1.80
N THR A 118 6.73 1.61 0.85
CA THR A 118 8.18 1.57 1.06
C THR A 118 8.68 2.88 1.66
N GLU A 119 9.86 2.86 2.24
CA GLU A 119 10.51 4.08 2.78
C GLU A 119 10.57 5.18 1.71
N ASP A 120 10.94 4.83 0.48
CA ASP A 120 11.06 5.80 -0.62
C ASP A 120 9.72 6.42 -1.05
N GLU A 121 8.60 5.70 -0.93
CA GLU A 121 7.26 6.24 -1.17
C GLU A 121 6.80 7.23 -0.09
N ASN A 122 7.36 7.13 1.12
CA ASN A 122 7.11 8.07 2.22
C ASN A 122 8.03 9.30 2.17
N ARG A 123 9.04 9.32 1.31
CA ARG A 123 9.93 10.47 1.13
C ARG A 123 9.25 11.58 0.33
N ARG A 124 9.55 12.81 0.73
CA ARG A 124 9.29 14.02 -0.06
C ARG A 124 10.60 14.68 -0.41
N TYR A 125 10.80 14.92 -1.70
CA TYR A 125 12.03 15.46 -2.24
C TYR A 125 11.89 16.95 -2.54
N PHE A 126 12.95 17.70 -2.21
CA PHE A 126 13.09 19.12 -2.39
C PHE A 126 14.34 19.35 -3.23
N GLY A 127 14.18 20.02 -4.38
CA GLY A 127 15.27 20.43 -5.24
C GLY A 127 15.58 21.91 -5.03
N PHE A 128 16.85 22.28 -4.94
CA PHE A 128 17.30 23.64 -4.72
C PHE A 128 17.99 24.23 -5.95
N ASP A 129 17.68 25.49 -6.24
CA ASP A 129 18.35 26.28 -7.28
C ASP A 129 19.75 26.75 -6.84
N ALA A 130 20.45 27.46 -7.73
CA ALA A 130 21.78 28.03 -7.45
C ALA A 130 21.81 29.05 -6.30
N ASN A 131 20.65 29.59 -5.91
CA ASN A 131 20.52 30.53 -4.80
C ASN A 131 20.21 29.83 -3.47
N GLY A 132 20.05 28.49 -3.49
CA GLY A 132 19.69 27.69 -2.32
C GLY A 132 18.20 27.75 -1.96
N CYS A 133 17.35 28.21 -2.87
CA CYS A 133 15.90 28.21 -2.70
C CYS A 133 15.30 26.93 -3.29
N SER A 134 14.40 26.28 -2.55
CA SER A 134 13.60 25.18 -3.06
C SER A 134 12.68 25.69 -4.15
N VAL A 135 12.62 24.96 -5.25
CA VAL A 135 11.75 25.28 -6.40
C VAL A 135 10.82 24.11 -6.69
N ASP A 136 9.69 24.42 -7.33
CA ASP A 136 8.68 23.42 -7.69
C ASP A 136 9.17 22.59 -8.87
N TRP A 137 9.52 21.34 -8.63
CA TRP A 137 9.96 20.42 -9.68
C TRP A 137 8.91 19.33 -9.92
N SER A 138 8.96 18.69 -11.08
CA SER A 138 8.11 17.54 -11.39
C SER A 138 8.86 16.50 -12.18
N TYR A 139 8.43 15.24 -12.05
CA TYR A 139 8.96 14.15 -12.88
C TYR A 139 8.69 14.42 -14.37
N SER A 140 9.66 14.06 -15.20
CA SER A 140 9.59 14.14 -16.65
C SER A 140 10.04 12.84 -17.29
N THR A 141 9.79 12.70 -18.58
CA THR A 141 10.37 11.62 -19.37
C THR A 141 11.85 11.90 -19.62
N CYS A 142 12.70 10.91 -19.37
CA CYS A 142 14.10 10.95 -19.80
C CYS A 142 14.14 11.07 -21.34
N ASN A 143 14.74 12.14 -21.86
CA ASN A 143 15.04 12.27 -23.28
C ASN A 143 16.35 11.56 -23.64
#